data_AF-A0A1Q5J7F6-F1
#
_entry.id   AF-A0A1Q5J7F6-F1
#
_cell.length_a   1.000
_cell.length_b   1.000
_cell.length_c   1.000
_cell.angle_alpha   90.00
_cell.angle_beta   90.00
_cell.angle_gamma   90.00
#
_symmetry.space_group_name_H-M   'P 1'
#
loop_
_entity.id
_entity.type
_entity.pdbx_description
1 polymer ?
#
loop_
_entity_poly.entity_id
_entity_poly.type
_entity_poly.pdbx_seq_one_letter_code
_entity_poly.pdbx_strand_id
1 'polypeptide(L)'
;MANWWRSVGNVFWAVDRALGGERRPTSGQKWAARRPVAAGLLLAVPFTLLFLALSSEGGAVGAALAVLGGLVMGVLFALAATAERLRQRRLKRRGLWDGS
;
A
#
# COMPACT_ATOMS: atom_id res chain seq x y z
N MET A 1 -0.67 23.97 -9.29
CA MET A 1 -0.89 22.52 -9.07
C MET A 1 0.35 21.82 -8.52
N ALA A 2 1.56 22.02 -9.07
CA ALA A 2 2.78 21.35 -8.58
C ALA A 2 3.12 21.66 -7.11
N ASN A 3 2.78 22.86 -6.63
CA ASN A 3 2.90 23.30 -5.24
C ASN A 3 1.97 22.55 -4.28
N TRP A 4 0.74 22.23 -4.71
CA TRP A 4 -0.22 21.49 -3.91
C TRP A 4 0.22 20.04 -3.69
N TRP A 5 0.65 19.34 -4.74
CA TRP A 5 1.18 17.98 -4.63
C TRP A 5 2.43 17.88 -3.74
N ARG A 6 3.32 18.88 -3.79
CA ARG A 6 4.46 18.97 -2.87
C ARG A 6 4.01 19.19 -1.42
N SER A 7 3.00 20.03 -1.20
CA SER A 7 2.44 20.26 0.14
C SER A 7 1.85 18.99 0.75
N VAL A 8 1.03 18.26 -0.02
CA VAL A 8 0.44 16.98 0.42
C VAL A 8 1.54 15.95 0.73
N GLY A 9 2.55 15.84 -0.14
CA GLY A 9 3.68 14.95 0.10
C GLY A 9 4.47 15.30 1.37
N ASN A 10 4.66 16.60 1.66
CA ASN A 10 5.34 17.05 2.86
C ASN A 10 4.57 16.72 4.13
N VAL A 11 3.25 16.92 4.14
CA VAL A 11 2.37 16.56 5.26
C VAL A 11 2.40 15.05 5.47
N PHE A 12 2.24 14.26 4.40
CA PHE A 12 2.33 12.80 4.47
C PHE A 12 3.66 12.35 5.10
N TRP A 13 4.79 12.89 4.64
CA TRP A 13 6.10 12.52 5.19
C TRP A 13 6.38 13.08 6.58
N ALA A 14 5.70 14.15 6.99
CA ALA A 14 5.75 14.63 8.38
C ALA A 14 5.01 13.67 9.31
N VAL A 15 3.81 13.23 8.91
CA VAL A 15 3.03 12.24 9.66
C VAL A 15 3.75 10.89 9.72
N ASP A 16 4.28 10.41 8.61
CA ASP A 16 5.09 9.17 8.56
C ASP A 16 6.26 9.24 9.56
N ARG A 17 6.99 10.37 9.63
CA ARG A 17 8.06 10.56 10.61
C ARG A 17 7.55 10.52 12.06
N ALA A 18 6.44 11.21 12.35
CA ALA A 18 5.82 11.21 13.67
C ALA A 18 5.39 9.80 14.13
N LEU A 19 4.95 8.97 13.19
CA LEU A 19 4.55 7.58 13.43
C LEU A 19 5.74 6.58 13.45
N GLY A 20 6.98 7.08 13.47
CA GLY A 20 8.17 6.22 13.52
C GLY A 20 8.64 5.73 12.17
N GLY A 21 8.37 6.47 11.09
CA GLY A 21 8.82 6.20 9.72
C GLY A 21 10.34 6.27 9.51
N GLU A 22 11.11 6.55 10.56
CA GLU A 22 12.57 6.49 10.61
C GLU A 22 13.12 5.18 11.18
N ARG A 23 12.24 4.30 11.69
CA ARG A 23 12.63 2.95 12.15
C ARG A 23 13.08 2.07 10.98
N ARG A 24 13.96 1.11 11.27
CA ARG A 24 14.40 0.12 10.28
C ARG A 24 13.21 -0.70 9.76
N PRO A 25 13.14 -0.98 8.45
CA PRO A 25 12.04 -1.71 7.87
C PRO A 25 12.06 -3.18 8.31
N THR A 26 10.88 -3.75 8.58
CA THR A 26 10.73 -5.18 8.89
C THR A 26 10.88 -6.05 7.64
N SER A 27 11.07 -7.36 7.81
CA SER A 27 11.18 -8.30 6.68
C SER A 27 9.97 -8.25 5.74
N GLY A 28 8.75 -8.10 6.29
CA GLY A 28 7.53 -7.94 5.51
C GLY A 28 7.50 -6.62 4.72
N GLN A 29 7.91 -5.51 5.33
CA GLN A 29 8.01 -4.21 4.64
C GLN A 29 9.05 -4.23 3.52
N LYS A 30 10.20 -4.88 3.74
CA LYS A 30 11.22 -5.09 2.70
C LYS A 30 10.67 -5.90 1.53
N TRP A 31 9.95 -6.98 1.81
CA TRP A 31 9.33 -7.81 0.77
C TRP A 31 8.29 -7.02 -0.04
N ALA A 32 7.38 -6.32 0.65
CA ALA A 32 6.33 -5.53 0.01
C ALA A 32 6.92 -4.44 -0.90
N ALA A 33 7.91 -3.69 -0.41
CA ALA A 33 8.60 -2.66 -1.18
C ALA A 33 9.31 -3.20 -2.44
N ARG A 34 9.82 -4.44 -2.39
CA ARG A 34 10.46 -5.09 -3.54
C ARG A 34 9.43 -5.59 -4.57
N ARG A 35 8.22 -5.94 -4.13
CA ARG A 35 7.18 -6.52 -4.98
C ARG A 35 5.80 -5.85 -4.77
N PRO A 36 5.63 -4.57 -5.15
CA PRO A 36 4.38 -3.84 -4.89
C PRO A 36 3.16 -4.47 -5.55
N VAL A 37 3.31 -4.95 -6.80
CA VAL A 37 2.23 -5.62 -7.53
C VAL A 37 1.84 -6.94 -6.86
N ALA A 38 2.83 -7.74 -6.43
CA ALA A 38 2.55 -8.99 -5.74
C ALA A 38 1.87 -8.75 -4.38
N ALA A 39 2.28 -7.73 -3.64
CA ALA A 39 1.63 -7.34 -2.38
C ALA A 39 0.17 -6.90 -2.61
N GLY A 40 -0.08 -6.11 -3.65
CA GLY A 40 -1.43 -5.71 -4.05
C GLY A 40 -2.29 -6.92 -4.43
N LEU A 41 -1.81 -7.80 -5.30
CA LEU A 41 -2.54 -9.01 -5.72
C LEU A 41 -2.82 -9.96 -4.55
N LEU A 42 -1.85 -10.14 -3.65
CA LEU A 42 -1.98 -10.99 -2.47
C LEU A 42 -3.11 -10.53 -1.54
N LEU A 43 -3.47 -9.25 -1.56
CA LEU A 43 -4.62 -8.74 -0.81
C LEU A 43 -5.87 -8.55 -1.66
N ALA A 44 -5.74 -8.27 -2.96
CA ALA A 44 -6.89 -8.18 -3.85
C ALA A 44 -7.74 -9.46 -3.81
N VAL A 45 -7.11 -10.63 -3.91
CA VAL A 45 -7.79 -11.93 -3.93
C VAL A 45 -8.61 -12.20 -2.66
N PRO A 46 -8.04 -12.18 -1.43
CA PRO A 46 -8.82 -12.44 -0.22
C PRO A 46 -9.89 -11.37 0.01
N PHE A 47 -9.67 -10.10 -0.36
CA PHE A 47 -10.71 -9.08 -0.28
C PHE A 47 -11.85 -9.30 -1.28
N THR A 48 -11.56 -9.72 -2.52
CA THR A 48 -12.59 -10.13 -3.47
C THR A 48 -13.41 -11.29 -2.91
N LEU A 49 -12.76 -12.32 -2.36
CA LEU A 49 -13.45 -13.47 -1.77
C LEU A 49 -14.30 -13.06 -0.55
N LEU A 50 -13.77 -12.18 0.30
CA LEU A 50 -14.51 -11.62 1.44
C LEU A 50 -15.75 -10.87 0.97
N PHE A 51 -15.62 -9.96 0.00
CA PHE A 51 -16.76 -9.21 -0.51
C PHE A 51 -17.77 -10.10 -1.24
N LEU A 52 -17.30 -11.17 -1.88
CA LEU A 52 -18.18 -12.16 -2.50
C LEU A 52 -18.96 -12.93 -1.42
N ALA A 53 -18.30 -13.33 -0.34
CA ALA A 53 -18.94 -14.01 0.79
C ALA A 53 -19.95 -13.10 1.54
N LEU A 54 -19.68 -11.79 1.58
CA LEU A 54 -20.59 -10.80 2.15
C LEU A 54 -21.72 -10.40 1.20
N SER A 55 -21.62 -10.73 -0.09
CA SER A 55 -22.66 -10.43 -1.06
C SER A 55 -23.81 -11.42 -0.87
N SER A 56 -24.83 -10.99 -0.13
CA SER A 56 -26.05 -11.77 0.13
C SER A 56 -26.89 -12.01 -1.13
N GLU A 57 -26.71 -11.17 -2.15
CA GLU A 57 -27.37 -11.28 -3.44
C GLU A 57 -26.44 -12.01 -4.42
N GLY A 58 -26.65 -13.32 -4.58
CA GLY A 58 -25.90 -14.21 -5.50
C GLY A 58 -26.11 -13.91 -6.99
N GLY A 59 -26.09 -12.64 -7.38
CA GLY A 59 -26.28 -12.15 -8.74
C GLY A 59 -25.02 -11.52 -9.33
N ALA A 60 -25.03 -11.33 -10.66
CA ALA A 60 -23.89 -10.80 -11.41
C ALA A 60 -23.42 -9.41 -10.91
N VAL A 61 -24.35 -8.58 -10.41
CA VAL A 61 -24.02 -7.25 -9.85
C VAL A 61 -23.24 -7.38 -8.54
N GLY A 62 -23.65 -8.28 -7.64
CA GLY A 62 -22.95 -8.54 -6.39
C GLY A 62 -21.52 -9.05 -6.62
N ALA A 63 -21.36 -9.97 -7.58
CA ALA A 63 -20.05 -10.47 -8.00
C ALA A 63 -19.17 -9.35 -8.60
N ALA A 64 -19.72 -8.49 -9.45
CA ALA A 64 -18.99 -7.36 -10.03
C ALA A 64 -18.53 -6.36 -8.96
N LEU A 65 -19.38 -6.05 -7.98
CA LEU A 65 -19.03 -5.17 -6.86
C LEU A 65 -17.95 -5.80 -5.96
N ALA A 66 -18.00 -7.11 -5.73
CA ALA A 66 -16.96 -7.81 -4.97
C ALA A 66 -15.60 -7.78 -5.67
N VAL A 67 -15.57 -8.00 -6.98
CA VAL A 67 -14.35 -7.87 -7.80
C VAL A 67 -13.82 -6.44 -7.76
N LEU A 68 -14.68 -5.43 -7.94
CA LEU A 68 -14.31 -4.03 -7.86
C LEU A 68 -13.71 -3.67 -6.49
N GLY A 69 -14.35 -4.13 -5.40
CA GLY A 69 -13.87 -3.92 -4.04
C GLY A 69 -12.48 -4.52 -3.82
N GLY A 70 -12.26 -5.77 -4.25
CA GLY A 70 -10.94 -6.39 -4.14
C GLY A 70 -9.88 -5.71 -5.02
N LEU A 71 -10.23 -5.25 -6.22
CA LEU A 71 -9.34 -4.45 -7.07
C LEU A 71 -8.94 -3.13 -6.39
N VAL A 72 -9.89 -2.40 -5.81
CA VAL A 72 -9.61 -1.17 -5.06
C VAL A 72 -8.64 -1.45 -3.92
N MET A 73 -8.89 -2.50 -3.13
CA MET A 73 -7.97 -2.89 -2.05
C MET A 73 -6.59 -3.27 -2.57
N GLY A 74 -6.51 -4.04 -3.65
CA GLY A 74 -5.26 -4.41 -4.29
C GLY A 74 -4.44 -3.19 -4.74
N VAL A 75 -5.10 -2.20 -5.35
CA VAL A 75 -4.46 -0.95 -5.76
C VAL A 75 -3.96 -0.17 -4.55
N LEU A 76 -4.78 -0.01 -3.50
CA LEU A 76 -4.37 0.69 -2.28
C LEU A 76 -3.13 0.05 -1.65
N PHE A 77 -3.08 -1.27 -1.57
CA PHE A 77 -1.93 -1.98 -1.01
C PHE A 77 -0.70 -1.95 -1.92
N ALA A 78 -0.86 -1.99 -3.25
CA ALA A 78 0.24 -1.78 -4.19
C ALA A 78 0.82 -0.36 -4.08
N LEU A 79 -0.02 0.66 -3.91
CA LEU A 79 0.40 2.03 -3.67
C LEU A 79 1.10 2.17 -2.32
N ALA A 80 0.59 1.55 -1.26
CA ALA A 80 1.25 1.54 0.05
C ALA A 80 2.62 0.87 0.00
N ALA A 81 2.74 -0.28 -0.69
CA ALA A 81 4.02 -0.95 -0.91
C ALA A 81 4.99 -0.08 -1.75
N THR A 82 4.47 0.69 -2.70
CA THR A 82 5.27 1.65 -3.48
C THR A 82 5.73 2.82 -2.62
N ALA A 83 4.87 3.35 -1.75
CA ALA A 83 5.24 4.37 -0.78
C ALA A 83 6.31 3.86 0.20
N GLU A 84 6.20 2.60 0.66
CA GLU A 84 7.20 1.94 1.48
C GLU A 84 8.55 1.82 0.75
N ARG A 85 8.54 1.55 -0.56
CA ARG A 85 9.76 1.57 -1.39
C ARG A 85 10.42 2.95 -1.40
N LEU A 86 9.64 4.02 -1.48
CA LEU A 86 10.14 5.39 -1.41
C LEU A 86 10.68 5.72 -0.01
N ARG A 87 10.00 5.26 1.05
CA ARG A 87 10.45 5.39 2.44
C ARG A 87 11.81 4.73 2.63
N GLN A 88 11.95 3.49 2.18
CA GLN A 88 13.19 2.72 2.20
C GLN A 88 14.33 3.43 1.45
N ARG A 89 14.07 3.98 0.26
CA ARG A 89 15.06 4.81 -0.47
C ARG A 89 15.45 6.06 0.31
N ARG A 90 14.50 6.71 0.98
CA ARG A 90 14.78 7.89 1.83
C ARG A 90 15.64 7.52 3.04
N LEU A 91 15.36 6.40 3.71
CA LEU A 91 16.17 5.92 4.84
C LEU A 91 17.62 5.66 4.43
N LYS A 92 17.81 5.01 3.27
CA LYS A 92 19.15 4.81 2.69
C LYS A 92 19.86 6.13 2.40
N ARG A 93 19.18 7.07 1.74
CA ARG A 93 19.74 8.40 1.43
C ARG A 93 20.12 9.20 2.68
N ARG A 94 19.45 8.98 3.81
CA ARG A 94 19.74 9.66 5.09
C ARG A 94 20.77 8.93 5.96
N GLY A 95 21.29 7.78 5.52
CA GLY A 95 22.21 6.97 6.32
C GLY A 95 21.57 6.28 7.53
N LEU A 96 20.24 6.29 7.64
CA LEU A 96 19.51 5.68 8.76
C LEU A 96 19.39 4.16 8.62
N TRP A 97 19.57 3.64 7.41
CA TRP A 97 19.52 2.22 7.10
C TRP A 97 20.40 1.90 5.89
N ASP A 98 21.21 0.86 5.99
CA ASP A 98 22.17 0.41 4.97
C ASP A 98 21.51 -0.41 3.84
N GLY A 99 20.31 -0.94 4.06
CA GLY A 99 19.63 -1.81 3.10
C GLY A 99 19.73 -3.30 3.40
N SER A 100 20.38 -3.68 4.51
CA SER A 100 20.33 -5.03 5.08
C SER A 100 18.93 -5.40 5.50
#